data_AF-A0A7C4KYW4-F1
#
_entry.id   AF-A0A7C4KYW4-F1
#
_cell.length_a   1.000
_cell.length_b   1.000
_cell.length_c   1.000
_cell.angle_alpha   90.00
_cell.angle_beta   90.00
_cell.angle_gamma   90.00
#
_symmetry.space_group_name_H-M   'P 1'
#
loop_
_entity.id
_entity.type
_entity.pdbx_description
1 polymer ?
#
loop_
_entity_poly.entity_id
_entity_poly.type
_entity_poly.pdbx_seq_one_letter_code
_entity_poly.pdbx_strand_id
1 'polypeptide(L)' 'MKIVVDTYVWIELFTGSKKGEIVKEKLTLAEEVYTSDIFLAEPLENIID' A
#
# COMPACT_ATOMS: atom_id res chain seq x y z
N MET A 1 3.57 -15.41 -2.35
CA MET A 1 4.30 -14.39 -3.16
C MET A 1 4.73 -13.25 -2.25
N LYS A 2 5.96 -12.75 -2.40
CA LYS A 2 6.49 -11.62 -1.64
C LYS A 2 6.45 -10.35 -2.50
N ILE A 3 5.88 -9.27 -1.99
CA ILE A 3 5.71 -8.02 -2.75
C ILE A 3 6.33 -6.85 -1.98
N VAL A 4 7.10 -6.02 -2.66
CA VAL A 4 7.53 -4.73 -2.15
C VAL A 4 6.65 -3.66 -2.79
N VAL A 5 6.06 -2.80 -1.97
CA VAL A 5 5.15 -1.74 -2.42
C VAL A 5 5.73 -0.36 -2.07
N ASP A 6 5.48 0.62 -2.93
CA ASP A 6 5.74 2.03 -2.65
C ASP A 6 4.47 2.75 -2.17
N THR A 7 4.59 4.02 -1.81
CA THR A 7 3.46 4.84 -1.34
C THR A 7 2.33 4.97 -2.36
N TYR A 8 2.65 4.94 -3.66
CA TYR A 8 1.66 5.13 -4.72
C TYR A 8 0.70 3.94 -4.80
N VAL A 9 1.16 2.73 -4.46
CA VAL A 9 0.29 1.54 -4.33
C VAL A 9 -0.83 1.78 -3.32
N TRP A 10 -0.52 2.38 -2.16
CA TRP A 10 -1.52 2.71 -1.14
C TRP A 10 -2.48 3.79 -1.62
N ILE A 11 -1.98 4.83 -2.30
CA ILE A 11 -2.83 5.88 -2.87
C ILE A 11 -3.85 5.29 -3.83
N GLU A 12 -3.42 4.45 -4.77
CA GLU A 12 -4.31 3.82 -5.75
C GLU A 12 -5.33 2.89 -5.08
N LEU A 13 -4.91 2.15 -4.03
CA LEU A 13 -5.81 1.29 -3.26
C LEU A 13 -6.89 2.11 -2.53
N PHE A 14 -6.49 3.15 -1.79
CA PHE A 14 -7.41 3.94 -0.95
C PHE A 14 -8.27 4.92 -1.73
N THR A 15 -7.84 5.34 -2.92
CA THR A 15 -8.67 6.15 -3.82
C THR A 15 -9.72 5.32 -4.58
N GLY A 16 -9.67 3.99 -4.50
CA GLY A 16 -10.60 3.11 -5.23
C GLY A 16 -10.46 3.20 -6.75
N SER A 17 -9.25 3.50 -7.23
CA SER A 17 -9.00 3.64 -8.66
C SER A 17 -9.11 2.29 -9.38
N LYS A 18 -9.15 2.30 -10.73
CA LYS A 18 -9.03 1.07 -11.53
C LYS A 18 -7.73 0.31 -11.26
N LYS A 19 -6.64 1.01 -10.92
CA LYS A 19 -5.39 0.38 -10.51
C LYS A 19 -5.48 -0.14 -9.08
N GLY A 20 -6.24 0.52 -8.21
CA GLY A 20 -6.56 0.07 -6.85
C GLY A 20 -7.15 -1.34 -6.80
N GLU A 21 -8.03 -1.68 -7.74
CA GLU A 21 -8.57 -3.05 -7.85
C GLU A 21 -7.47 -4.08 -8.17
N ILE A 22 -6.55 -3.75 -9.07
CA ILE A 22 -5.39 -4.61 -9.39
C ILE A 22 -4.47 -4.76 -8.17
N VAL A 23 -4.25 -3.65 -7.43
CA VAL A 23 -3.47 -3.66 -6.19
C VAL A 23 -4.13 -4.58 -5.17
N LYS A 24 -5.45 -4.47 -4.98
CA LYS A 24 -6.22 -5.30 -4.05
C LYS A 24 -6.10 -6.79 -4.36
N GLU A 25 -6.21 -7.18 -5.63
CA GLU A 25 -6.02 -8.57 -6.05
C GLU A 25 -4.59 -9.07 -5.74
N LYS A 26 -3.57 -8.28 -6.08
CA LYS A 26 -2.16 -8.64 -5.84
C LYS A 26 -1.84 -8.75 -4.36
N LEU A 27 -2.33 -7.82 -3.53
CA LEU A 27 -2.14 -7.84 -2.08
C LEU A 27 -2.86 -9.04 -1.43
N THR A 28 -4.05 -9.40 -1.92
CA THR A 28 -4.81 -10.56 -1.41
C THR A 28 -4.08 -11.88 -1.65
N LEU A 29 -3.28 -11.96 -2.73
CA LEU A 29 -2.49 -13.14 -3.08
C LEU A 29 -1.06 -13.11 -2.50
N ALA A 30 -0.68 -12.04 -1.79
CA ALA A 30 0.62 -11.91 -1.16
C ALA A 30 0.67 -12.76 0.13
N GLU A 31 1.79 -13.44 0.36
CA GLU A 31 2.07 -14.02 1.68
C GLU A 31 2.69 -12.97 2.60
N GLU A 32 3.53 -12.10 2.04
CA GLU A 32 4.23 -11.04 2.77
C GLU A 32 4.29 -9.78 1.92
N VAL A 33 4.05 -8.63 2.56
CA VAL A 33 4.09 -7.30 1.96
C VAL A 33 5.11 -6.47 2.71
N TYR A 34 6.06 -5.91 1.97
CA TYR A 34 7.10 -5.04 2.51
C TYR A 34 6.91 -3.63 1.96
N THR A 35 7.16 -2.64 2.81
CA THR A 35 7.28 -1.23 2.44
C THR A 35 8.57 -0.70 3.04
N SER A 36 9.17 0.31 2.42
CA SER A 36 10.35 0.95 3.00
C SER A 36 9.94 1.88 4.15
N ASP A 37 10.68 1.80 5.25
CA ASP A 37 10.43 2.59 6.48
C ASP A 37 10.52 4.10 6.25
N ILE A 38 11.28 4.53 5.24
CA ILE A 38 11.45 5.95 4.87
C ILE A 38 10.11 6.58 4.45
N PHE A 39 9.15 5.78 3.97
CA PHE A 39 7.86 6.28 3.47
C PHE A 39 6.72 6.22 4.50
N LEU A 40 6.95 5.61 5.66
CA LEU A 40 5.95 5.53 6.75
C LEU A 40 5.79 6.87 7.52
N ALA A 41 6.69 7.83 7.30
CA ALA A 41 6.75 9.05 8.10
C ALA A 41 5.64 10.09 7.80
N GLU A 42 5.06 10.16 6.60
CA GLU A 42 4.14 11.27 6.27
C GLU A 42 2.63 10.97 6.45
N PRO A 43 2.08 9.80 6.06
CA PRO A 43 0.62 9.62 6.14
C PRO A 43 0.12 8.94 7.42
N LEU A 44 0.96 8.22 8.19
CA LEU A 44 0.53 7.52 9.42
C LEU A 44 0.62 8.38 10.68
N GLU A 45 1.55 9.34 10.73
CA GLU A 45 1.69 10.25 11.87
C GLU A 45 0.41 11.08 12.08
N ASN A 46 -0.35 11.34 11.01
CA ASN A 46 -1.60 12.11 11.04
C ASN A 46 -2.88 11.27 11.24
N ILE A 47 -2.77 9.96 11.46
CA ILE A 47 -3.93 9.06 11.69
C ILE A 47 -4.06 8.70 13.18
N ILE A 48 -3.03 8.97 13.98
CA ILE A 48 -3.02 8.73 15.44
C ILE A 48 -3.05 10.08 16.16
N ASP A 49 -4.14 10.82 16.01
CA ASP A 49 -4.56 11.90 16.93
C ASP A 49 -6.10 11.97 16.98
#